data_AF-A0A1J4Z628-F1
#
_entry.id   AF-A0A1J4Z628-F1
#
_cell.length_a   1.000
_cell.length_b   1.000
_cell.length_c   1.000
_cell.angle_alpha   90.00
_cell.angle_beta   90.00
_cell.angle_gamma   90.00
#
_symmetry.space_group_name_H-M   'P 1'
#
loop_
_entity.id
_entity.type
_entity.pdbx_description
1 polymer ?
#
loop_
_entity_poly.entity_id
_entity_poly.type
_entity_poly.pdbx_seq_one_letter_code
_entity_poly.pdbx_strand_id
1 'polypeptide(L)'
;MLNANVHILLVSAQAAPNLLPALDPALKPSEAVLIVSSKMQTRADALETVLREAGVKTSRIALEDEHDFAKLENALLGVADEREGQTITLNVTGGTKLMALAAQSVAQAYKWPVFYVDADTDEVIWLGKESHRQPLTQQLRLPHYLRGYGFSLVEGIERPQPSQLHNDLLSTLITQVGSLEQALGQLNWLAQDAEEKKRLHATLSERQRDSRSLEALLRIFEDAGVLRVQGDTLSFTDEHERAFAKGGWLEHHVFRTITTLSGKLRIRDKAANLVVVDQSGVKNELDVAFMAKNRLFVIECKTARMDKPEAPKANDTLFKLSEICKRVGGLGTRGLLASYRPLGESEKRLARALNIELVCSGELAHLSEKIKNWVGP
;
A
#
# COMPACT_ATOMS: atom_id res chain seq x y z
N MET A 1 40.07 15.00 3.72
CA MET A 1 38.69 15.30 4.16
C MET A 1 37.80 14.34 3.40
N LEU A 2 36.88 13.64 4.07
CA LEU A 2 35.87 12.86 3.34
C LEU A 2 35.05 13.86 2.52
N ASN A 3 35.12 13.80 1.19
CA ASN A 3 34.27 14.63 0.35
C ASN A 3 32.82 14.29 0.68
N ALA A 4 32.08 15.26 1.22
CA ALA A 4 30.66 15.09 1.50
C ALA A 4 29.94 14.83 0.17
N ASN A 5 29.33 13.66 0.04
CA ASN A 5 28.49 13.34 -1.11
C ASN A 5 27.12 13.99 -0.91
N VAL A 6 26.77 14.91 -1.80
CA VAL A 6 25.55 15.70 -1.79
C VAL A 6 24.67 15.27 -2.96
N HIS A 7 23.40 14.99 -2.67
CA HIS A 7 22.42 14.74 -3.73
C HIS A 7 21.50 15.94 -3.92
N ILE A 8 21.36 16.39 -5.17
CA ILE A 8 20.31 17.33 -5.55
C ILE A 8 19.05 16.54 -5.88
N LEU A 9 17.96 16.80 -5.14
CA LEU A 9 16.68 16.12 -5.27
C LEU A 9 15.61 17.10 -5.76
N LEU A 10 15.05 16.86 -6.93
CA LEU A 10 13.93 17.64 -7.44
C LEU A 10 12.63 17.15 -6.79
N VAL A 11 11.95 18.00 -6.01
CA VAL A 11 10.73 17.58 -5.29
C VAL A 11 9.53 17.59 -6.24
N SER A 12 8.71 16.53 -6.18
CA SER A 12 7.44 16.40 -6.90
C SER A 12 6.39 15.69 -6.04
N ALA A 13 5.23 15.41 -6.64
CA ALA A 13 4.19 14.61 -6.00
C ALA A 13 4.61 13.15 -5.70
N GLN A 14 5.67 12.64 -6.35
CA GLN A 14 6.18 11.30 -6.11
C GLN A 14 7.40 11.34 -5.18
N ALA A 15 7.23 10.83 -3.95
CA ALA A 15 8.31 10.81 -2.97
C ALA A 15 9.28 9.64 -3.18
N ALA A 16 8.79 8.49 -3.63
CA ALA A 16 9.58 7.26 -3.77
C ALA A 16 10.86 7.44 -4.61
N PRO A 17 10.84 8.11 -5.78
CA PRO A 17 12.06 8.30 -6.58
C PRO A 17 13.18 9.09 -5.88
N ASN A 18 12.85 9.92 -4.90
CA ASN A 18 13.84 10.63 -4.09
C ASN A 18 14.26 9.81 -2.87
N LEU A 19 13.31 9.14 -2.21
CA LEU A 19 13.56 8.36 -1.00
C LEU A 19 14.39 7.11 -1.27
N LEU A 20 14.01 6.32 -2.27
CA LEU A 20 14.60 5.02 -2.55
C LEU A 20 16.13 5.08 -2.71
N PRO A 21 16.69 5.89 -3.62
CA PRO A 21 18.15 6.01 -3.73
C PRO A 21 18.78 6.67 -2.51
N ALA A 22 18.13 7.65 -1.88
CA ALA A 22 18.69 8.34 -0.71
C ALA A 22 18.77 7.45 0.55
N LEU A 23 18.00 6.35 0.58
CA LEU A 23 17.99 5.36 1.66
C LEU A 23 18.77 4.09 1.29
N ASP A 24 19.17 3.94 0.03
CA ASP A 24 19.96 2.80 -0.42
C ASP A 24 21.42 2.91 0.06
N PRO A 25 21.99 1.91 0.75
CA PRO A 25 23.36 1.99 1.25
C PRO A 25 24.43 2.34 0.21
N ALA A 26 24.24 1.95 -1.05
CA ALA A 26 25.20 2.23 -2.12
C ALA A 26 25.11 3.67 -2.65
N LEU A 27 23.97 4.33 -2.46
CA LEU A 27 23.67 5.66 -3.01
C LEU A 27 23.40 6.73 -1.94
N LYS A 28 23.31 6.34 -0.67
CA LYS A 28 22.91 7.21 0.43
C LYS A 28 23.83 8.43 0.52
N PRO A 29 23.30 9.65 0.36
CA PRO A 29 24.10 10.86 0.48
C PRO A 29 24.32 11.24 1.95
N SER A 30 25.35 12.05 2.18
CA SER A 30 25.55 12.72 3.48
C SER A 30 24.59 13.89 3.67
N GLU A 31 24.18 14.52 2.56
CA GLU A 31 23.24 15.63 2.52
C GLU A 31 22.37 15.55 1.26
N ALA A 32 21.08 15.85 1.41
CA ALA A 32 20.13 16.02 0.32
C ALA A 32 19.69 17.48 0.23
N VAL A 33 19.95 18.12 -0.91
CA VAL A 33 19.46 19.46 -1.23
C VAL A 33 18.17 19.32 -2.01
N LEU A 34 17.05 19.71 -1.40
CA LEU A 34 15.74 19.63 -2.01
C LEU A 34 15.47 20.91 -2.80
N ILE A 35 15.21 20.76 -4.09
CA ILE A 35 14.76 21.85 -4.97
C ILE A 35 13.24 21.84 -4.97
N VAL A 36 12.63 22.90 -4.41
CA VAL A 36 11.22 22.90 -4.01
C VAL A 36 10.47 24.08 -4.62
N SER A 37 9.44 23.81 -5.42
CA SER A 37 8.52 24.86 -5.87
C SER A 37 7.51 25.23 -4.79
N SER A 38 6.87 26.39 -4.92
CA SER A 38 5.85 26.88 -3.98
C SER A 38 4.73 25.87 -3.71
N LYS A 39 4.31 25.09 -4.72
CA LYS A 39 3.26 24.07 -4.59
C LYS A 39 3.71 22.81 -3.84
N MET A 40 5.02 22.55 -3.77
CA MET A 40 5.58 21.29 -3.26
C MET A 40 6.10 21.36 -1.82
N GLN A 41 5.87 22.47 -1.10
CA GLN A 41 6.36 22.66 0.28
C GLN A 41 5.96 21.52 1.22
N THR A 42 4.68 21.16 1.22
CA THR A 42 4.15 20.06 2.02
C THR A 42 4.80 18.71 1.72
N ARG A 43 5.12 18.47 0.43
CA ARG A 43 5.80 17.23 0.00
C ARG A 43 7.27 17.25 0.41
N ALA A 44 7.91 18.42 0.36
CA ALA A 44 9.26 18.59 0.87
C ALA A 44 9.32 18.35 2.39
N ASP A 45 8.35 18.85 3.18
CA ASP A 45 8.28 18.60 4.64
C ASP A 45 8.25 17.10 4.97
N ALA A 46 7.39 16.37 4.26
CA ALA A 46 7.26 14.92 4.39
C ALA A 46 8.56 14.19 4.01
N LEU A 47 9.16 14.56 2.88
CA LEU A 47 10.40 13.97 2.39
C LEU A 47 11.57 14.23 3.35
N GLU A 48 11.73 15.48 3.82
CA GLU A 48 12.79 15.84 4.75
C GLU A 48 12.67 15.10 6.08
N THR A 49 11.45 14.94 6.59
CA THR A 49 11.22 14.22 7.85
C THR A 49 11.80 12.81 7.76
N VAL A 50 11.48 12.07 6.70
CA VAL A 50 11.95 10.69 6.50
C VAL A 50 13.47 10.64 6.23
N LEU A 51 14.00 11.57 5.44
CA LEU A 51 15.45 11.64 5.16
C LEU A 51 16.25 11.90 6.44
N ARG A 52 15.79 12.82 7.29
CA ARG A 52 16.44 13.16 8.56
C ARG A 52 16.34 12.01 9.57
N GLU A 53 15.19 11.34 9.67
CA GLU A 53 15.04 10.11 10.47
C GLU A 53 16.04 9.02 10.04
N ALA A 54 16.35 8.97 8.74
CA ALA A 54 17.35 8.06 8.18
C ALA A 54 18.80 8.56 8.31
N GLY A 55 19.04 9.72 8.92
CA GLY A 55 20.37 10.28 9.14
C GLY A 55 20.98 11.00 7.93
N VAL A 56 20.16 11.41 6.96
CA VAL A 56 20.57 12.27 5.84
C VAL A 56 20.30 13.72 6.23
N LYS A 57 21.33 14.59 6.15
CA LYS A 57 21.13 16.04 6.36
C LYS A 57 20.28 16.59 5.22
N THR A 58 19.45 17.60 5.48
CA THR A 58 18.65 18.21 4.41
C THR A 58 18.74 19.73 4.43
N SER A 59 18.76 20.32 3.23
CA SER A 59 18.57 21.75 3.01
C SER A 59 17.57 21.96 1.88
N ARG A 60 16.99 23.15 1.79
CA ARG A 60 16.02 23.50 0.74
C ARG A 60 16.48 24.68 -0.08
N ILE A 61 16.08 24.66 -1.34
CA ILE A 61 16.18 25.79 -2.25
C ILE A 61 14.79 26.02 -2.82
N ALA A 62 14.25 27.18 -2.50
CA ALA A 62 12.94 27.58 -2.99
C ALA A 62 13.05 28.01 -4.45
N LEU A 63 12.16 27.50 -5.28
CA LEU A 63 11.93 27.98 -6.63
C LEU A 63 10.69 28.86 -6.63
N GLU A 64 10.88 30.12 -6.97
CA GLU A 64 9.79 31.09 -7.08
C GLU A 64 8.86 30.76 -8.26
N ASP A 65 9.44 30.33 -9.39
CA ASP A 65 8.70 29.98 -10.60
C ASP A 65 9.26 28.68 -11.23
N GLU A 66 8.47 27.62 -11.23
CA GLU A 66 8.82 26.31 -11.80
C GLU A 66 8.66 26.25 -13.34
N HIS A 67 8.21 27.35 -13.96
CA HIS A 67 7.98 27.49 -15.40
C HIS A 67 8.98 28.42 -16.10
N ASP A 68 9.87 29.07 -15.36
CA ASP A 68 10.92 29.94 -15.90
C ASP A 68 12.26 29.21 -15.91
N PHE A 69 12.70 28.75 -17.09
CA PHE A 69 13.94 28.00 -17.26
C PHE A 69 15.17 28.77 -16.77
N ALA A 70 15.25 30.08 -17.02
CA ALA A 70 16.42 30.88 -16.66
C ALA A 70 16.53 31.04 -15.14
N LYS A 71 15.41 31.25 -14.45
CA LYS A 71 15.39 31.30 -12.98
C LYS A 71 15.73 29.94 -12.36
N LEU A 72 15.22 28.85 -12.94
CA LEU A 72 15.57 27.50 -12.51
C LEU A 72 17.07 27.25 -12.63
N GLU A 73 17.66 27.57 -13.78
CA GLU A 73 19.09 27.42 -14.03
C GLU A 73 19.92 28.28 -13.08
N ASN A 74 19.57 29.57 -12.90
CA ASN A 74 20.25 30.47 -11.97
C ASN A 74 20.22 29.98 -10.52
N ALA A 75 19.08 29.47 -10.05
CA ALA A 75 18.97 28.90 -8.71
C ALA A 75 19.91 27.70 -8.53
N LEU A 76 19.99 26.82 -9.54
CA LEU A 76 20.86 25.65 -9.54
C LEU A 76 22.35 26.01 -9.67
N LEU A 77 22.69 27.06 -10.44
CA LEU A 77 24.04 27.62 -10.52
C LEU A 77 24.50 28.15 -9.16
N GLY A 78 23.63 28.86 -8.43
CA GLY A 78 23.94 29.29 -7.07
C GLY A 78 24.32 28.14 -6.13
N VAL A 79 23.68 26.96 -6.29
CA VAL A 79 24.06 25.75 -5.54
C VAL A 79 25.45 25.26 -5.90
N ALA A 80 25.77 25.30 -7.19
CA ALA A 80 27.08 24.87 -7.67
C ALA A 80 28.19 25.75 -7.07
N ASP A 81 27.96 27.06 -7.05
CA ASP A 81 28.90 28.05 -6.52
C ASP A 81 29.05 27.93 -5.00
N GLU A 82 27.94 27.84 -4.26
CA GLU A 82 27.96 27.69 -2.79
C GLU A 82 28.62 26.39 -2.31
N ARG A 83 28.64 25.37 -3.16
CA ARG A 83 29.11 24.01 -2.84
C ARG A 83 30.34 23.63 -3.64
N GLU A 84 31.11 24.61 -4.09
CA GLU A 84 32.37 24.40 -4.79
C GLU A 84 33.28 23.43 -4.00
N GLY A 85 33.85 22.44 -4.72
CA GLY A 85 34.71 21.41 -4.13
C GLY A 85 33.98 20.22 -3.46
N GLN A 86 32.65 20.25 -3.35
CA GLN A 86 31.87 19.10 -2.89
C GLN A 86 31.56 18.14 -4.04
N THR A 87 31.32 16.87 -3.73
CA THR A 87 30.87 15.89 -4.74
C THR A 87 29.35 15.93 -4.82
N ILE A 88 28.83 16.45 -5.94
CA ILE A 88 27.40 16.63 -6.17
C ILE A 88 26.91 15.60 -7.19
N THR A 89 25.80 14.93 -6.86
CA THR A 89 25.09 14.03 -7.77
C THR A 89 23.65 14.51 -7.94
N LEU A 90 23.14 14.52 -9.17
CA LEU A 90 21.76 14.92 -9.47
C LEU A 90 20.85 13.70 -9.60
N ASN A 91 19.77 13.68 -8.82
CA ASN A 91 18.60 12.84 -9.10
C ASN A 91 17.62 13.62 -9.99
N VAL A 92 17.57 13.27 -11.28
CA VAL A 92 16.75 13.99 -12.27
C VAL A 92 15.30 13.47 -12.36
N THR A 93 14.93 12.50 -11.52
CA THR A 93 13.64 11.79 -11.65
C THR A 93 12.43 12.63 -11.26
N GLY A 94 12.60 13.52 -10.28
CA GLY A 94 11.52 14.34 -9.75
C GLY A 94 11.36 15.69 -10.45
N GLY A 95 10.66 16.61 -9.78
CA GLY A 95 10.31 17.92 -10.33
C GLY A 95 9.39 17.88 -11.55
N THR A 96 9.21 19.04 -12.18
CA THR A 96 8.62 19.13 -13.51
C THR A 96 9.65 18.77 -14.58
N LYS A 97 9.19 18.50 -15.82
CA LYS A 97 10.11 18.28 -16.94
C LYS A 97 11.06 19.47 -17.16
N LEU A 98 10.57 20.70 -16.95
CA LEU A 98 11.39 21.90 -17.12
C LEU A 98 12.48 21.99 -16.04
N MET A 99 12.13 21.68 -14.79
CA MET A 99 13.10 21.58 -13.69
C MET A 99 14.18 20.53 -13.99
N ALA A 100 13.77 19.35 -14.45
CA ALA A 100 14.67 18.27 -14.82
C ALA A 100 15.65 18.69 -15.93
N LEU A 101 15.17 19.37 -16.98
CA LEU A 101 16.02 19.88 -18.06
C LEU A 101 17.00 20.96 -17.59
N ALA A 102 16.55 21.90 -16.75
CA ALA A 102 17.41 22.94 -16.20
C ALA A 102 18.50 22.34 -15.28
N ALA A 103 18.11 21.42 -14.40
CA ALA A 103 19.05 20.68 -13.54
C ALA A 103 20.06 19.87 -14.36
N GLN A 104 19.60 19.21 -15.44
CA GLN A 104 20.48 18.49 -16.35
C GLN A 104 21.48 19.41 -17.06
N SER A 105 21.06 20.61 -17.48
CA SER A 105 21.93 21.63 -18.10
C SER A 105 23.09 21.99 -17.16
N VAL A 106 22.76 22.37 -15.91
CA VAL A 106 23.75 22.71 -14.88
C VAL A 106 24.64 21.53 -14.56
N ALA A 107 24.07 20.34 -14.36
CA ALA A 107 24.84 19.12 -14.09
C ALA A 107 25.84 18.80 -15.20
N GLN A 108 25.50 19.05 -16.48
CA GLN A 108 26.43 18.86 -17.59
C GLN A 108 27.56 19.89 -17.58
N ALA A 109 27.25 21.17 -17.33
CA ALA A 109 28.25 22.24 -17.27
C ALA A 109 29.29 21.99 -16.16
N TYR A 110 28.83 21.53 -14.99
CA TYR A 110 29.69 21.25 -13.83
C TYR A 110 30.15 19.79 -13.74
N LYS A 111 29.80 18.95 -14.72
CA LYS A 111 30.15 17.52 -14.82
C LYS A 111 29.71 16.70 -13.60
N TRP A 112 28.55 17.02 -13.03
CA TRP A 112 27.93 16.22 -11.97
C TRP A 112 27.42 14.89 -12.54
N PRO A 113 27.64 13.76 -11.85
CA PRO A 113 26.92 12.54 -12.15
C PRO A 113 25.41 12.77 -12.06
N VAL A 114 24.68 12.21 -13.01
CA VAL A 114 23.21 12.31 -13.03
C VAL A 114 22.63 10.92 -13.09
N PHE A 115 21.57 10.69 -12.34
CA PHE A 115 20.82 9.44 -12.42
C PHE A 115 19.32 9.67 -12.43
N TYR A 116 18.63 8.69 -13.01
CA TYR A 116 17.18 8.56 -13.06
C TYR A 116 16.75 7.26 -12.37
N VAL A 117 15.69 7.30 -11.56
CA VAL A 117 15.13 6.12 -10.91
C VAL A 117 14.00 5.57 -11.76
N ASP A 118 14.22 4.38 -12.30
CA ASP A 118 13.20 3.62 -13.02
C ASP A 118 12.38 2.80 -12.02
N ALA A 119 11.22 3.35 -11.67
CA ALA A 119 10.32 2.76 -10.69
C ALA A 119 9.76 1.40 -11.14
N ASP A 120 9.77 1.06 -12.43
CA ASP A 120 9.23 -0.20 -12.99
C ASP A 120 10.24 -1.35 -12.94
N THR A 121 11.53 -1.03 -13.03
CA THR A 121 12.61 -2.03 -12.93
C THR A 121 13.26 -2.08 -11.54
N ASP A 122 12.96 -1.11 -10.66
CA ASP A 122 13.62 -0.93 -9.36
C ASP A 122 15.13 -0.70 -9.52
N GLU A 123 15.49 0.07 -10.54
CA GLU A 123 16.86 0.37 -10.93
C GLU A 123 17.11 1.87 -10.98
N VAL A 124 18.37 2.24 -10.75
CA VAL A 124 18.92 3.54 -11.05
C VAL A 124 19.64 3.48 -12.40
N ILE A 125 19.31 4.39 -13.29
CA ILE A 125 19.94 4.57 -14.60
C ILE A 125 20.86 5.77 -14.51
N TRP A 126 22.17 5.54 -14.57
CA TRP A 126 23.15 6.61 -14.63
C TRP A 126 23.20 7.18 -16.04
N LEU A 127 23.06 8.50 -16.16
CA LEU A 127 23.00 9.24 -17.41
C LEU A 127 24.36 9.85 -17.74
N GLY A 128 24.80 9.72 -18.99
CA GLY A 128 26.09 10.24 -19.44
C GLY A 128 26.71 9.42 -20.57
N LYS A 129 28.00 9.63 -20.83
CA LYS A 129 28.74 8.92 -21.90
C LYS A 129 28.85 7.41 -21.64
N GLU A 130 28.99 7.00 -20.39
CA GLU A 130 29.02 5.61 -19.95
C GLU A 130 27.78 5.32 -19.11
N SER A 131 26.63 5.22 -19.79
CA SER A 131 25.37 4.89 -19.13
C SER A 131 25.37 3.44 -18.66
N HIS A 132 24.94 3.22 -17.43
CA HIS A 132 24.77 1.89 -16.86
C HIS A 132 23.58 1.86 -15.90
N ARG A 133 23.11 0.65 -15.60
CA ARG A 133 22.00 0.39 -14.68
C ARG A 133 22.55 -0.22 -13.39
N GLN A 134 21.96 0.19 -12.28
CA GLN A 134 22.28 -0.33 -10.95
C GLN A 134 20.97 -0.65 -10.21
N PRO A 135 20.74 -1.91 -9.79
CA PRO A 135 19.57 -2.25 -9.00
C PRO A 135 19.56 -1.52 -7.65
N LEU A 136 18.38 -1.07 -7.23
CA LEU A 136 18.15 -0.67 -5.84
C LEU A 136 18.14 -1.92 -4.95
N THR A 137 18.88 -1.85 -3.86
CA THR A 137 19.10 -2.97 -2.93
C THR A 137 18.28 -2.81 -1.66
N GLN A 138 18.02 -1.58 -1.24
CA GLN A 138 17.24 -1.29 -0.07
C GLN A 138 15.76 -1.31 -0.38
N GLN A 139 14.99 -1.97 0.49
CA GLN A 139 13.54 -1.88 0.50
C GLN A 139 13.02 -1.01 1.64
N LEU A 140 12.13 -0.08 1.31
CA LEU A 140 11.45 0.76 2.30
C LEU A 140 10.44 -0.06 3.12
N ARG A 141 10.32 0.30 4.40
CA ARG A 141 9.24 -0.15 5.27
C ARG A 141 8.01 0.74 5.10
N LEU A 142 6.84 0.22 5.47
CA LEU A 142 5.56 0.94 5.33
C LEU A 142 5.59 2.34 5.99
N PRO A 143 6.10 2.52 7.24
CA PRO A 143 6.14 3.85 7.86
C PRO A 143 6.94 4.88 7.07
N HIS A 144 8.14 4.52 6.59
CA HIS A 144 8.98 5.46 5.84
C HIS A 144 8.36 5.83 4.50
N TYR A 145 7.80 4.84 3.80
CA TYR A 145 7.15 5.06 2.51
C TYR A 145 5.96 6.01 2.67
N LEU A 146 5.02 5.68 3.56
CA LEU A 146 3.79 6.44 3.77
C LEU A 146 4.03 7.84 4.32
N ARG A 147 4.96 7.99 5.28
CA ARG A 147 5.38 9.32 5.77
C ARG A 147 6.00 10.16 4.68
N GLY A 148 6.74 9.55 3.75
CA GLY A 148 7.26 10.22 2.56
C GLY A 148 6.17 10.84 1.67
N TYR A 149 5.01 10.19 1.63
CA TYR A 149 3.80 10.69 0.98
C TYR A 149 2.93 11.55 1.90
N GLY A 150 3.42 11.96 3.07
CA GLY A 150 2.72 12.86 4.00
C GLY A 150 1.64 12.20 4.85
N PHE A 151 1.64 10.87 4.97
CA PHE A 151 0.71 10.14 5.82
C PHE A 151 1.34 9.75 7.15
N SER A 152 0.56 9.89 8.22
CA SER A 152 0.91 9.40 9.55
C SER A 152 0.22 8.07 9.84
N LEU A 153 0.88 7.23 10.64
CA LEU A 153 0.30 5.99 11.15
C LEU A 153 -0.08 6.27 12.60
N VAL A 154 -1.39 6.44 12.85
CA VAL A 154 -1.92 6.87 14.16
C VAL A 154 -2.16 5.67 15.06
N GLU A 155 -2.55 4.55 14.45
CA GLU A 155 -2.77 3.27 15.10
C GLU A 155 -1.57 2.38 14.73
N GLY A 156 -1.06 1.60 15.70
CA GLY A 156 0.12 0.76 15.48
C GLY A 156 -0.08 -0.19 14.30
N ILE A 157 1.02 -0.74 13.76
CA ILE A 157 0.92 -1.72 12.68
C ILE A 157 0.43 -3.06 13.26
N GLU A 158 -0.77 -3.46 12.89
CA GLU A 158 -1.31 -4.77 13.25
C GLU A 158 -0.64 -5.87 12.40
N ARG A 159 -0.27 -6.96 13.08
CA ARG A 159 0.26 -8.17 12.46
C ARG A 159 -0.40 -9.37 13.12
N PRO A 160 -1.58 -9.80 12.62
CA PRO A 160 -2.30 -10.93 13.16
C PRO A 160 -1.40 -12.15 13.35
N GLN A 161 -1.49 -12.79 14.51
CA GLN A 161 -0.71 -13.98 14.82
C GLN A 161 -1.39 -15.24 14.28
N PRO A 162 -0.61 -16.24 13.85
CA PRO A 162 -1.19 -17.47 13.35
C PRO A 162 -1.90 -18.24 14.48
N SER A 163 -3.16 -18.61 14.24
CA SER A 163 -3.93 -19.55 15.05
C SER A 163 -4.25 -20.79 14.22
N GLN A 164 -3.91 -21.98 14.72
CA GLN A 164 -4.16 -23.22 13.98
C GLN A 164 -5.66 -23.45 13.76
N LEU A 165 -6.48 -23.17 14.77
CA LEU A 165 -7.93 -23.26 14.71
C LEU A 165 -8.52 -22.33 13.63
N HIS A 166 -8.06 -21.07 13.60
CA HIS A 166 -8.47 -20.16 12.52
C HIS A 166 -7.95 -20.64 11.17
N ASN A 167 -6.74 -21.21 11.09
CA ASN A 167 -6.19 -21.69 9.83
C ASN A 167 -7.02 -22.80 9.18
N ASP A 168 -7.53 -23.73 9.99
CA ASP A 168 -8.35 -24.85 9.55
C ASP A 168 -9.74 -24.38 9.10
N LEU A 169 -10.34 -23.45 9.86
CA LEU A 169 -11.55 -22.72 9.45
C LEU A 169 -11.34 -22.05 8.09
N LEU A 170 -10.31 -21.21 7.95
CA LEU A 170 -10.03 -20.47 6.72
C LEU A 170 -9.84 -21.40 5.53
N SER A 171 -9.12 -22.51 5.70
CA SER A 171 -8.95 -23.52 4.64
C SER A 171 -10.29 -24.08 4.16
N THR A 172 -11.20 -24.33 5.12
CA THR A 172 -12.55 -24.83 4.83
C THR A 172 -13.37 -23.80 4.07
N LEU A 173 -13.37 -22.53 4.51
CA LEU A 173 -14.09 -21.44 3.84
C LEU A 173 -13.62 -21.24 2.39
N ILE A 174 -12.31 -21.30 2.15
CA ILE A 174 -11.72 -21.10 0.82
C ILE A 174 -11.93 -22.30 -0.11
N THR A 175 -11.91 -23.53 0.41
CA THR A 175 -12.12 -24.73 -0.41
C THR A 175 -13.60 -24.92 -0.76
N GLN A 176 -14.50 -24.42 0.10
CA GLN A 176 -15.96 -24.58 -0.03
C GLN A 176 -16.67 -23.28 -0.39
N VAL A 177 -15.99 -22.37 -1.12
CA VAL A 177 -16.51 -21.03 -1.45
C VAL A 177 -17.96 -21.11 -1.95
N GLY A 178 -18.22 -21.90 -3.00
CA GLY A 178 -19.53 -21.97 -3.63
C GLY A 178 -20.67 -22.52 -2.76
N SER A 179 -20.39 -23.43 -1.82
CA SER A 179 -21.43 -24.04 -0.98
C SER A 179 -21.71 -23.26 0.31
N LEU A 180 -20.71 -22.58 0.87
CA LEU A 180 -20.85 -21.84 2.13
C LEU A 180 -21.30 -20.39 1.95
N GLU A 181 -21.34 -19.93 0.70
CA GLU A 181 -21.76 -18.60 0.32
C GLU A 181 -23.06 -18.15 1.01
N GLN A 182 -24.17 -18.88 0.89
CA GLN A 182 -25.43 -18.45 1.52
C GLN A 182 -25.36 -18.45 3.06
N ALA A 183 -24.72 -19.45 3.66
CA ALA A 183 -24.59 -19.58 5.11
C ALA A 183 -23.73 -18.45 5.70
N LEU A 184 -22.61 -18.10 5.05
CA LEU A 184 -21.77 -16.97 5.45
C LEU A 184 -22.49 -15.63 5.35
N GLY A 185 -23.39 -15.47 4.38
CA GLY A 185 -24.24 -14.27 4.31
C GLY A 185 -25.15 -14.13 5.53
N GLN A 186 -25.66 -15.25 6.06
CA GLN A 186 -26.48 -15.26 7.28
C GLN A 186 -25.63 -14.99 8.52
N LEU A 187 -24.44 -15.60 8.63
CA LEU A 187 -23.52 -15.35 9.74
C LEU A 187 -23.04 -13.89 9.76
N ASN A 188 -22.69 -13.33 8.60
CA ASN A 188 -22.33 -11.91 8.46
C ASN A 188 -23.45 -10.99 8.97
N TRP A 189 -24.71 -11.29 8.60
CA TRP A 189 -25.86 -10.52 9.09
C TRP A 189 -26.04 -10.65 10.61
N LEU A 190 -25.90 -11.85 11.18
CA LEU A 190 -25.98 -12.09 12.63
C LEU A 190 -24.88 -11.30 13.38
N ALA A 191 -23.66 -11.29 12.86
CA ALA A 191 -22.54 -10.55 13.43
C ALA A 191 -22.71 -9.03 13.30
N GLN A 192 -23.32 -8.55 12.22
CA GLN A 192 -23.67 -7.14 12.02
C GLN A 192 -24.79 -6.71 12.96
N ASP A 193 -25.87 -7.48 13.10
CA ASP A 193 -26.97 -7.17 14.02
C ASP A 193 -26.49 -7.14 15.49
N ALA A 194 -25.56 -8.03 15.85
CA ALA A 194 -24.90 -8.00 17.15
C ALA A 194 -24.08 -6.70 17.36
N GLU A 195 -23.33 -6.26 16.35
CA GLU A 195 -22.57 -5.00 16.37
C GLU A 195 -23.46 -3.77 16.58
N GLU A 196 -24.52 -3.65 15.76
CA GLU A 196 -25.42 -2.50 15.78
C GLU A 196 -26.12 -2.36 17.13
N LYS A 197 -26.38 -3.48 17.79
CA LYS A 197 -26.94 -3.57 19.14
C LYS A 197 -25.88 -3.55 20.25
N LYS A 198 -24.59 -3.40 19.91
CA LYS A 198 -23.45 -3.39 20.84
C LYS A 198 -23.44 -4.59 21.79
N ARG A 199 -23.61 -5.78 21.22
CA ARG A 199 -23.68 -7.07 21.95
C ARG A 199 -22.81 -8.12 21.28
N LEU A 200 -22.50 -9.17 22.02
CA LEU A 200 -21.72 -10.33 21.55
C LEU A 200 -22.59 -11.56 21.31
N HIS A 201 -23.89 -11.40 21.08
CA HIS A 201 -24.78 -12.52 20.77
C HIS A 201 -25.81 -12.11 19.73
N ALA A 202 -26.43 -13.10 19.09
CA ALA A 202 -27.51 -12.97 18.12
C ALA A 202 -28.54 -14.09 18.31
N THR A 203 -29.81 -13.80 18.04
CA THR A 203 -30.89 -14.80 18.13
C THR A 203 -31.17 -15.35 16.73
N LEU A 204 -31.10 -16.66 16.60
CA LEU A 204 -31.38 -17.40 15.36
C LEU A 204 -32.89 -17.48 15.15
N SER A 205 -33.36 -17.00 14.00
CA SER A 205 -34.75 -17.21 13.56
C SER A 205 -35.04 -18.71 13.35
N GLU A 206 -36.32 -19.10 13.35
CA GLU A 206 -36.76 -20.47 13.01
C GLU A 206 -36.15 -20.95 11.69
N ARG A 207 -36.21 -20.12 10.65
CA ARG A 207 -35.62 -20.44 9.34
C ARG A 207 -34.10 -20.66 9.39
N GLN A 208 -33.37 -19.91 10.21
CA GLN A 208 -31.93 -20.09 10.40
C GLN A 208 -31.63 -21.39 11.15
N ARG A 209 -32.44 -21.73 12.17
CA ARG A 209 -32.32 -22.99 12.92
C ARG A 209 -32.58 -24.22 12.05
N ASP A 210 -33.50 -24.13 11.10
CA ASP A 210 -33.79 -25.23 10.16
C ASP A 210 -32.77 -25.36 9.01
N SER A 211 -31.84 -24.42 8.89
CA SER A 211 -30.85 -24.40 7.80
C SER A 211 -29.65 -25.29 8.11
N ARG A 212 -29.65 -26.51 7.54
CA ARG A 212 -28.51 -27.46 7.66
C ARG A 212 -27.16 -26.89 7.22
N SER A 213 -27.15 -26.05 6.19
CA SER A 213 -25.93 -25.41 5.70
C SER A 213 -25.40 -24.35 6.67
N LEU A 214 -26.28 -23.59 7.31
CA LEU A 214 -25.90 -22.68 8.38
C LEU A 214 -25.43 -23.44 9.61
N GLU A 215 -26.14 -24.48 10.03
CA GLU A 215 -25.74 -25.33 11.16
C GLU A 215 -24.32 -25.90 10.96
N ALA A 216 -24.03 -26.45 9.78
CA ALA A 216 -22.69 -26.95 9.45
C ALA A 216 -21.63 -25.84 9.53
N LEU A 217 -21.93 -24.64 8.99
CA LEU A 217 -21.02 -23.49 9.09
C LEU A 217 -20.77 -23.08 10.55
N LEU A 218 -21.82 -22.99 11.36
CA LEU A 218 -21.73 -22.59 12.76
C LEU A 218 -20.87 -23.55 13.57
N ARG A 219 -20.97 -24.86 13.31
CA ARG A 219 -20.07 -25.86 13.93
C ARG A 219 -18.61 -25.63 13.59
N ILE A 220 -18.29 -25.32 12.33
CA ILE A 220 -16.91 -25.02 11.91
C ILE A 220 -16.38 -23.77 12.64
N PHE A 221 -17.21 -22.74 12.82
CA PHE A 221 -16.85 -21.55 13.60
C PHE A 221 -16.77 -21.78 15.11
N GLU A 222 -17.57 -22.69 15.65
CA GLU A 222 -17.54 -23.10 17.06
C GLU A 222 -16.30 -23.94 17.37
N ASP A 223 -15.94 -24.90 16.51
CA ASP A 223 -14.70 -25.67 16.58
C ASP A 223 -13.46 -24.76 16.54
N ALA A 224 -13.55 -23.65 15.82
CA ALA A 224 -12.50 -22.65 15.73
C ALA A 224 -12.46 -21.68 16.93
N GLY A 225 -13.41 -21.78 17.87
CA GLY A 225 -13.49 -20.93 19.06
C GLY A 225 -14.00 -19.51 18.81
N VAL A 226 -14.58 -19.23 17.64
CA VAL A 226 -15.05 -17.89 17.25
C VAL A 226 -16.39 -17.55 17.91
N LEU A 227 -17.25 -18.55 18.01
CA LEU A 227 -18.62 -18.43 18.54
C LEU A 227 -19.06 -19.71 19.25
N ARG A 228 -20.20 -19.65 19.90
CA ARG A 228 -20.92 -20.80 20.45
C ARG A 228 -22.40 -20.72 20.14
N VAL A 229 -23.05 -21.87 20.00
CA VAL A 229 -24.51 -21.93 19.77
C VAL A 229 -25.19 -22.71 20.90
N GLN A 230 -26.15 -22.07 21.56
CA GLN A 230 -26.95 -22.68 22.63
C GLN A 230 -28.44 -22.40 22.38
N GLY A 231 -29.19 -23.44 22.03
CA GLY A 231 -30.61 -23.28 21.66
C GLY A 231 -30.77 -22.39 20.44
N ASP A 232 -31.44 -21.26 20.60
CA ASP A 232 -31.64 -20.23 19.56
C ASP A 232 -30.62 -19.09 19.65
N THR A 233 -29.67 -19.15 20.58
CA THR A 233 -28.74 -18.06 20.84
C THR A 233 -27.34 -18.41 20.33
N LEU A 234 -26.83 -17.59 19.41
CA LEU A 234 -25.45 -17.58 18.96
C LEU A 234 -24.69 -16.54 19.77
N SER A 235 -23.57 -16.89 20.39
CA SER A 235 -22.71 -15.95 21.13
C SER A 235 -21.30 -15.94 20.55
N PHE A 236 -20.76 -14.77 20.21
CA PHE A 236 -19.37 -14.58 19.83
C PHE A 236 -18.49 -14.55 21.07
N THR A 237 -17.27 -15.06 20.96
CA THR A 237 -16.33 -15.15 22.09
C THR A 237 -15.95 -13.77 22.63
N ASP A 238 -15.64 -12.85 21.72
CA ASP A 238 -15.36 -11.45 22.02
C ASP A 238 -15.62 -10.56 20.79
N GLU A 239 -15.29 -9.28 20.89
CA GLU A 239 -15.48 -8.31 19.81
C GLU A 239 -14.57 -8.57 18.60
N HIS A 240 -13.37 -9.11 18.82
CA HIS A 240 -12.44 -9.49 17.76
C HIS A 240 -12.98 -10.68 16.97
N GLU A 241 -13.45 -11.73 17.66
CA GLU A 241 -14.05 -12.90 17.02
C GLU A 241 -15.39 -12.57 16.34
N ARG A 242 -16.16 -11.62 16.87
CA ARG A 242 -17.35 -11.08 16.19
C ARG A 242 -16.98 -10.38 14.88
N ALA A 243 -15.98 -9.50 14.89
CA ALA A 243 -15.49 -8.82 13.69
C ALA A 243 -14.91 -9.79 12.66
N PHE A 244 -14.17 -10.80 13.14
CA PHE A 244 -13.67 -11.90 12.34
C PHE A 244 -14.80 -12.67 11.65
N ALA A 245 -15.85 -13.08 12.39
CA ALA A 245 -17.02 -13.76 11.84
C ALA A 245 -17.84 -12.88 10.87
N LYS A 246 -17.91 -11.56 11.12
CA LYS A 246 -18.55 -10.61 10.23
C LYS A 246 -17.87 -10.58 8.87
N GLY A 247 -16.55 -10.64 8.79
CA GLY A 247 -15.86 -10.62 7.51
C GLY A 247 -14.34 -10.54 7.56
N GLY A 248 -13.77 -10.16 8.72
CA GLY A 248 -12.31 -10.05 8.89
C GLY A 248 -11.55 -11.36 8.66
N TRP A 249 -12.25 -12.50 8.63
CA TRP A 249 -11.66 -13.78 8.25
C TRP A 249 -11.02 -13.77 6.85
N LEU A 250 -11.57 -13.01 5.88
CA LEU A 250 -10.99 -12.93 4.54
C LEU A 250 -9.68 -12.14 4.55
N GLU A 251 -9.63 -11.05 5.30
CA GLU A 251 -8.43 -10.24 5.52
C GLU A 251 -7.33 -11.08 6.18
N HIS A 252 -7.71 -11.88 7.18
CA HIS A 252 -6.78 -12.81 7.84
C HIS A 252 -6.23 -13.86 6.85
N HIS A 253 -7.07 -14.41 5.97
CA HIS A 253 -6.61 -15.33 4.92
C HIS A 253 -5.62 -14.67 3.95
N VAL A 254 -5.91 -13.43 3.52
CA VAL A 254 -5.02 -12.65 2.64
C VAL A 254 -3.69 -12.35 3.36
N PHE A 255 -3.74 -11.82 4.57
CA PHE A 255 -2.55 -11.48 5.35
C PHE A 255 -1.67 -12.71 5.62
N ARG A 256 -2.27 -13.85 5.95
CA ARG A 256 -1.56 -15.13 6.06
C ARG A 256 -0.90 -15.51 4.73
N THR A 257 -1.60 -15.41 3.62
CA THR A 257 -1.04 -15.72 2.30
C THR A 257 0.17 -14.83 2.01
N ILE A 258 0.08 -13.52 2.25
CA ILE A 258 1.21 -12.58 2.16
C ILE A 258 2.37 -12.95 3.10
N THR A 259 2.05 -13.41 4.31
CA THR A 259 3.05 -13.88 5.27
C THR A 259 3.84 -15.08 4.73
N THR A 260 3.16 -16.08 4.16
CA THR A 260 3.82 -17.25 3.56
C THR A 260 4.66 -16.89 2.33
N LEU A 261 4.30 -15.82 1.62
CA LEU A 261 5.01 -15.35 0.44
C LEU A 261 6.15 -14.39 0.74
N SER A 262 6.30 -13.96 1.99
CA SER A 262 7.23 -12.87 2.35
C SER A 262 8.67 -13.13 1.89
N GLY A 263 9.19 -14.36 2.06
CA GLY A 263 10.53 -14.72 1.60
C GLY A 263 10.66 -14.77 0.07
N LYS A 264 9.68 -15.36 -0.62
CA LYS A 264 9.70 -15.55 -2.08
C LYS A 264 9.58 -14.23 -2.84
N LEU A 265 8.75 -13.31 -2.33
CA LEU A 265 8.51 -12.00 -2.93
C LEU A 265 9.39 -10.89 -2.34
N ARG A 266 10.32 -11.25 -1.45
CA ARG A 266 11.19 -10.32 -0.70
C ARG A 266 10.40 -9.20 -0.04
N ILE A 267 9.25 -9.52 0.56
CA ILE A 267 8.37 -8.54 1.21
C ILE A 267 9.08 -7.96 2.42
N ARG A 268 9.27 -6.64 2.40
CA ARG A 268 10.05 -5.93 3.40
C ARG A 268 9.26 -5.66 4.68
N ASP A 269 7.99 -5.34 4.51
CA ASP A 269 7.07 -4.96 5.58
C ASP A 269 5.63 -5.23 5.14
N LYS A 270 4.75 -5.45 6.12
CA LYS A 270 3.33 -5.76 5.90
C LYS A 270 2.50 -5.39 7.14
N ALA A 271 1.24 -5.08 6.89
CA ALA A 271 0.24 -4.68 7.87
C ALA A 271 -1.13 -5.25 7.49
N ALA A 272 -1.92 -5.61 8.50
CA ALA A 272 -3.38 -5.72 8.37
C ALA A 272 -4.02 -4.47 8.99
N ASN A 273 -5.24 -4.12 8.56
CA ASN A 273 -6.06 -3.04 9.10
C ASN A 273 -5.28 -1.73 9.30
N LEU A 274 -4.46 -1.37 8.32
CA LEU A 274 -3.54 -0.24 8.45
C LEU A 274 -4.31 1.07 8.31
N VAL A 275 -4.36 1.84 9.39
CA VAL A 275 -4.96 3.17 9.38
C VAL A 275 -3.90 4.23 9.10
N VAL A 276 -4.07 4.94 7.98
CA VAL A 276 -3.24 6.07 7.58
C VAL A 276 -4.05 7.36 7.63
N VAL A 277 -3.41 8.44 8.09
CA VAL A 277 -4.08 9.74 8.26
C VAL A 277 -3.30 10.81 7.52
N ASP A 278 -3.98 11.54 6.64
CA ASP A 278 -3.39 12.67 5.94
C ASP A 278 -3.30 13.92 6.84
N GLN A 279 -2.66 14.97 6.34
CA GLN A 279 -2.46 16.21 7.10
C GLN A 279 -3.76 16.97 7.41
N SER A 280 -4.85 16.68 6.70
CA SER A 280 -6.18 17.23 6.97
C SER A 280 -6.97 16.43 8.00
N GLY A 281 -6.40 15.34 8.52
CA GLY A 281 -7.04 14.45 9.48
C GLY A 281 -7.95 13.40 8.86
N VAL A 282 -7.97 13.27 7.53
CA VAL A 282 -8.77 12.25 6.85
C VAL A 282 -8.11 10.89 7.04
N LYS A 283 -8.85 9.99 7.69
CA LYS A 283 -8.44 8.60 7.90
C LYS A 283 -8.76 7.73 6.68
N ASN A 284 -7.81 6.89 6.28
CA ASN A 284 -8.03 5.80 5.34
C ASN A 284 -7.57 4.50 5.99
N GLU A 285 -8.34 3.44 5.79
CA GLU A 285 -8.06 2.10 6.28
C GLU A 285 -7.68 1.21 5.10
N LEU A 286 -6.61 0.44 5.25
CA LEU A 286 -6.11 -0.51 4.26
C LEU A 286 -6.16 -1.91 4.87
N ASP A 287 -7.07 -2.75 4.37
CA ASP A 287 -7.30 -4.09 4.93
C ASP A 287 -6.01 -4.91 5.00
N VAL A 288 -5.26 -4.99 3.89
CA VAL A 288 -3.89 -5.52 3.88
C VAL A 288 -2.99 -4.65 3.01
N ALA A 289 -1.87 -4.20 3.59
CA ALA A 289 -0.85 -3.42 2.89
C ALA A 289 0.53 -4.07 3.05
N PHE A 290 1.34 -4.07 1.99
CA PHE A 290 2.71 -4.58 2.06
C PHE A 290 3.66 -3.88 1.09
N MET A 291 4.95 -3.92 1.42
CA MET A 291 6.03 -3.40 0.58
C MET A 291 6.78 -4.55 -0.09
N ALA A 292 6.85 -4.52 -1.43
CA ALA A 292 7.65 -5.42 -2.23
C ALA A 292 8.21 -4.68 -3.45
N LYS A 293 9.45 -4.98 -3.87
CA LYS A 293 10.11 -4.30 -5.00
C LYS A 293 9.96 -2.76 -4.95
N ASN A 294 10.14 -2.19 -3.76
CA ASN A 294 10.03 -0.75 -3.52
C ASN A 294 8.69 -0.08 -3.86
N ARG A 295 7.62 -0.87 -3.97
CA ARG A 295 6.26 -0.38 -4.21
C ARG A 295 5.32 -0.79 -3.09
N LEU A 296 4.31 0.05 -2.89
CA LEU A 296 3.18 -0.25 -2.03
C LEU A 296 2.19 -1.14 -2.78
N PHE A 297 1.76 -2.21 -2.13
CA PHE A 297 0.67 -3.06 -2.58
C PHE A 297 -0.44 -2.98 -1.55
N VAL A 298 -1.67 -2.74 -2.02
CA VAL A 298 -2.87 -2.63 -1.19
C VAL A 298 -3.88 -3.67 -1.66
N ILE A 299 -4.41 -4.46 -0.72
CA ILE A 299 -5.46 -5.42 -0.96
C ILE A 299 -6.68 -5.01 -0.15
N GLU A 300 -7.81 -4.80 -0.82
CA GLU A 300 -9.12 -4.64 -0.20
C GLU A 300 -9.85 -5.99 -0.21
N CYS A 301 -10.51 -6.35 0.89
CA CYS A 301 -11.22 -7.59 1.10
C CYS A 301 -12.74 -7.34 1.18
N LYS A 302 -13.52 -8.17 0.49
CA LYS A 302 -14.99 -8.11 0.55
C LYS A 302 -15.62 -9.49 0.62
N THR A 303 -16.46 -9.71 1.63
CA THR A 303 -17.24 -10.94 1.82
C THR A 303 -18.72 -10.78 1.41
N ALA A 304 -19.19 -9.53 1.34
CA ALA A 304 -20.56 -9.18 0.99
C ALA A 304 -20.86 -9.35 -0.51
N ARG A 305 -22.16 -9.48 -0.85
CA ARG A 305 -22.60 -9.51 -2.25
C ARG A 305 -22.39 -8.16 -2.93
N MET A 306 -21.86 -8.22 -4.15
CA MET A 306 -21.50 -7.08 -4.98
C MET A 306 -22.01 -7.22 -6.42
N ASP A 307 -22.73 -8.30 -6.72
CA ASP A 307 -23.16 -8.75 -8.05
C ASP A 307 -24.57 -8.30 -8.46
N LYS A 308 -25.30 -7.63 -7.55
CA LYS A 308 -26.66 -7.15 -7.84
C LYS A 308 -26.65 -5.75 -8.48
N PRO A 309 -27.55 -5.44 -9.43
CA PRO A 309 -27.64 -4.12 -10.08
C PRO A 309 -27.86 -2.96 -9.11
N GLU A 310 -28.48 -3.25 -7.97
CA GLU A 310 -28.75 -2.31 -6.87
C GLU A 310 -27.57 -2.19 -5.89
N ALA A 311 -26.39 -2.75 -6.19
CA ALA A 311 -25.22 -2.74 -5.31
C ALA A 311 -24.24 -1.62 -5.70
N PRO A 312 -24.44 -0.37 -5.23
CA PRO A 312 -23.45 0.71 -5.38
C PRO A 312 -22.07 0.35 -4.77
N LYS A 313 -22.03 -0.65 -3.89
CA LYS A 313 -20.84 -1.06 -3.13
C LYS A 313 -19.65 -1.51 -3.98
N ALA A 314 -19.87 -2.17 -5.13
CA ALA A 314 -18.76 -2.74 -5.91
C ALA A 314 -17.95 -1.65 -6.61
N ASN A 315 -18.63 -0.78 -7.35
CA ASN A 315 -18.02 0.34 -8.05
C ASN A 315 -17.40 1.33 -7.05
N ASP A 316 -18.10 1.64 -5.96
CA ASP A 316 -17.57 2.51 -4.91
C ASP A 316 -16.29 1.94 -4.29
N THR A 317 -16.24 0.62 -4.05
CA THR A 317 -15.04 -0.07 -3.56
C THR A 317 -13.89 0.05 -4.57
N LEU A 318 -14.14 -0.19 -5.86
CA LEU A 318 -13.12 -0.08 -6.90
C LEU A 318 -12.62 1.37 -7.05
N PHE A 319 -13.51 2.36 -7.06
CA PHE A 319 -13.12 3.76 -7.11
C PHE A 319 -12.33 4.18 -5.88
N LYS A 320 -12.79 3.82 -4.67
CA LYS A 320 -12.08 4.07 -3.41
C LYS A 320 -10.68 3.45 -3.42
N LEU A 321 -10.56 2.19 -3.83
CA LEU A 321 -9.26 1.52 -3.90
C LEU A 321 -8.32 2.19 -4.92
N SER A 322 -8.84 2.61 -6.09
CA SER A 322 -8.04 3.35 -7.08
C SER A 322 -7.58 4.71 -6.54
N GLU A 323 -8.45 5.40 -5.81
CA GLU A 323 -8.16 6.67 -5.12
C GLU A 323 -7.04 6.49 -4.09
N ILE A 324 -7.19 5.49 -3.22
CA ILE A 324 -6.19 5.09 -2.23
C ILE A 324 -4.84 4.82 -2.89
N CYS A 325 -4.81 4.02 -3.97
CA CYS A 325 -3.55 3.71 -4.66
C CYS A 325 -2.86 4.99 -5.14
N LYS A 326 -3.61 5.92 -5.74
CA LYS A 326 -3.06 7.17 -6.30
C LYS A 326 -2.61 8.15 -5.22
N ARG A 327 -3.43 8.37 -4.18
CA ARG A 327 -3.15 9.40 -3.14
C ARG A 327 -2.23 8.91 -2.04
N VAL A 328 -2.40 7.67 -1.58
CA VAL A 328 -1.68 7.15 -0.41
C VAL A 328 -0.26 6.71 -0.76
N GLY A 329 -0.12 5.89 -1.80
CA GLY A 329 1.18 5.33 -2.15
C GLY A 329 1.82 5.88 -3.43
N GLY A 330 1.16 6.80 -4.13
CA GLY A 330 1.64 7.37 -5.39
C GLY A 330 1.50 6.43 -6.59
N LEU A 331 2.10 6.84 -7.72
CA LEU A 331 1.89 6.22 -9.03
C LEU A 331 2.35 4.75 -9.13
N GLY A 332 3.30 4.34 -8.29
CA GLY A 332 3.80 2.96 -8.25
C GLY A 332 2.93 1.98 -7.46
N THR A 333 1.87 2.45 -6.81
CA THR A 333 1.01 1.60 -5.97
C THR A 333 0.16 0.68 -6.81
N ARG A 334 0.07 -0.60 -6.40
CA ARG A 334 -0.82 -1.57 -7.04
C ARG A 334 -1.96 -1.95 -6.09
N GLY A 335 -3.18 -1.96 -6.60
CA GLY A 335 -4.39 -2.36 -5.88
C GLY A 335 -4.90 -3.73 -6.33
N LEU A 336 -5.38 -4.53 -5.37
CA LEU A 336 -6.09 -5.79 -5.62
C LEU A 336 -7.38 -5.82 -4.80
N LEU A 337 -8.48 -6.25 -5.41
CA LEU A 337 -9.72 -6.55 -4.72
C LEU A 337 -9.88 -8.07 -4.58
N ALA A 338 -9.82 -8.56 -3.34
CA ALA A 338 -10.11 -9.93 -2.98
C ALA A 338 -11.58 -10.03 -2.57
N SER A 339 -12.40 -10.71 -3.37
CA SER A 339 -13.83 -10.85 -3.13
C SER A 339 -14.22 -12.30 -2.93
N TYR A 340 -14.91 -12.62 -1.84
CA TYR A 340 -15.48 -13.95 -1.65
C TYR A 340 -16.61 -14.26 -2.64
N ARG A 341 -17.25 -13.22 -3.17
CA ARG A 341 -18.34 -13.32 -4.15
C ARG A 341 -17.83 -13.06 -5.57
N PRO A 342 -18.47 -13.64 -6.58
CA PRO A 342 -18.22 -13.25 -7.95
C PRO A 342 -18.61 -11.78 -8.17
N LEU A 343 -17.93 -11.15 -9.13
CA LEU A 343 -18.27 -9.82 -9.66
C LEU A 343 -18.91 -9.97 -11.05
N GLY A 344 -19.78 -9.04 -11.42
CA GLY A 344 -20.34 -8.96 -12.76
C GLY A 344 -19.32 -8.50 -13.79
N GLU A 345 -19.65 -8.66 -15.07
CA GLU A 345 -18.75 -8.29 -16.17
C GLU A 345 -18.51 -6.78 -16.28
N SER A 346 -19.47 -5.96 -15.85
CA SER A 346 -19.30 -4.49 -15.75
C SER A 346 -18.23 -4.13 -14.74
N GLU A 347 -18.27 -4.72 -13.54
CA GLU A 347 -17.31 -4.43 -12.47
C GLU A 347 -15.92 -4.95 -12.82
N LYS A 348 -15.81 -6.12 -13.47
CA LYS A 348 -14.53 -6.64 -13.99
C LYS A 348 -13.92 -5.72 -15.04
N ARG A 349 -14.73 -5.15 -15.96
CA ARG A 349 -14.26 -4.16 -16.93
C ARG A 349 -13.79 -2.89 -16.24
N LEU A 350 -14.52 -2.42 -15.22
CA LEU A 350 -14.14 -1.25 -14.44
C LEU A 350 -12.82 -1.48 -13.69
N ALA A 351 -12.65 -2.63 -13.02
CA ALA A 351 -11.41 -2.98 -12.34
C ALA A 351 -10.20 -2.95 -13.28
N ARG A 352 -10.34 -3.53 -14.48
CA ARG A 352 -9.31 -3.45 -15.53
C ARG A 352 -9.01 -2.00 -15.95
N ALA A 353 -10.03 -1.18 -16.15
CA ALA A 353 -9.86 0.24 -16.50
C ALA A 353 -9.17 1.05 -15.38
N LEU A 354 -9.33 0.64 -14.12
CA LEU A 354 -8.70 1.25 -12.96
C LEU A 354 -7.34 0.63 -12.59
N ASN A 355 -6.86 -0.37 -13.35
CA ASN A 355 -5.66 -1.16 -13.06
C ASN A 355 -5.71 -1.83 -11.67
N ILE A 356 -6.87 -2.35 -11.28
CA ILE A 356 -7.08 -3.12 -10.05
C ILE A 356 -7.12 -4.61 -10.41
N GLU A 357 -6.25 -5.39 -9.77
CA GLU A 357 -6.25 -6.85 -9.90
C GLU A 357 -7.45 -7.43 -9.15
N LEU A 358 -8.04 -8.52 -9.67
CA LEU A 358 -9.19 -9.17 -9.06
C LEU A 358 -8.85 -10.60 -8.69
N VAL A 359 -9.24 -11.01 -7.48
CA VAL A 359 -9.28 -12.42 -7.07
C VAL A 359 -10.64 -12.68 -6.46
N CYS A 360 -11.51 -13.36 -7.21
CA CYS A 360 -12.90 -13.54 -6.82
C CYS A 360 -13.28 -15.01 -6.65
N SER A 361 -14.16 -15.29 -5.68
CA SER A 361 -14.80 -16.60 -5.49
C SER A 361 -13.77 -17.75 -5.50
N GLY A 362 -13.93 -18.76 -6.36
CA GLY A 362 -13.03 -19.91 -6.45
C GLY A 362 -11.55 -19.57 -6.74
N GLU A 363 -11.25 -18.38 -7.29
CA GLU A 363 -9.87 -17.95 -7.49
C GLU A 363 -9.12 -17.72 -6.17
N LEU A 364 -9.82 -17.52 -5.06
CA LEU A 364 -9.21 -17.36 -3.74
C LEU A 364 -8.43 -18.61 -3.31
N ALA A 365 -8.81 -19.81 -3.78
CA ALA A 365 -8.03 -21.03 -3.54
C ALA A 365 -6.63 -20.96 -4.17
N HIS A 366 -6.47 -20.13 -5.21
CA HIS A 366 -5.21 -19.89 -5.93
C HIS A 366 -4.60 -18.52 -5.59
N LEU A 367 -5.04 -17.87 -4.50
CA LEU A 367 -4.58 -16.52 -4.11
C LEU A 367 -3.05 -16.42 -4.06
N SER A 368 -2.37 -17.47 -3.58
CA SER A 368 -0.91 -17.49 -3.52
C SER A 368 -0.24 -17.34 -4.90
N GLU A 369 -0.78 -17.99 -5.93
CA GLU A 369 -0.26 -17.91 -7.30
C GLU A 369 -0.62 -16.58 -7.95
N LYS A 370 -1.85 -16.12 -7.74
CA LYS A 370 -2.33 -14.80 -8.20
C LYS A 370 -1.46 -13.68 -7.65
N ILE A 371 -1.16 -13.68 -6.35
CA ILE A 371 -0.29 -12.68 -5.73
C ILE A 371 1.13 -12.75 -6.31
N LYS A 372 1.70 -13.95 -6.51
CA LYS A 372 3.03 -14.07 -7.13
C LYS A 372 3.07 -13.47 -8.52
N ASN A 373 2.07 -13.73 -9.35
CA ASN A 373 1.98 -13.20 -10.72
C ASN A 373 1.68 -11.69 -10.72
N TRP A 374 0.94 -11.21 -9.74
CA TRP A 374 0.63 -9.78 -9.60
C TRP A 374 1.85 -8.97 -9.13
N VAL A 375 2.68 -9.55 -8.27
CA VAL A 375 3.91 -8.93 -7.73
C VAL A 375 5.12 -9.15 -8.66
N GLY A 376 5.18 -10.29 -9.35
CA GLY A 376 6.15 -10.56 -10.42
C GLY A 376 5.39 -10.81 -11.71
N PRO A 377 5.26 -9.83 -12.61
CA PRO A 377 6.29 -8.93 -13.14
C PRO A 377 6.45 -7.57 -12.45
#